data_AF-A0AAD1RCV2-F1
#
_entry.id   AF-A0AAD1RCV2-F1
#
_cell.length_a   1.000
_cell.length_b   1.000
_cell.length_c   1.000
_cell.angle_alpha   90.00
_cell.angle_beta   90.00
_cell.angle_gamma   90.00
#
_symmetry.space_group_name_H-M   'P 1'
#
loop_
_entity.id
_entity.type
_entity.pdbx_description
1 polymer ?
#
loop_
_entity_poly.entity_id
_entity_poly.type
_entity_poly.pdbx_seq_one_letter_code
_entity_poly.pdbx_strand_id
1 'polypeptide(L)'
;MTVNMVNSGCKDIAYQLVHNTDINVILGGGRAYMTAKGTPDPEYPTSTSSRGLRKDGLNLTDLWLSKRENARYVWNKEEFDLVDESTTDYLMGLFEPKDMNYELNRNPSSDPSLTEMTEKAIKILSKNPNGFFLFVEGGRIDHGHHDGNAKQSLTEAVELDKAIRRTGELTDESETLTVVTADHSHVFSFGGYTDRGNSILGVAPLRANDGKPYTSVKSLNEQFGDDEYANARKEVLTNMCSRPMQMAVYFCTGAIKDENLFHHYALNVPLYTHFTSPIRRFADVIVHRLLASSIALVSDIWQIDNVVFLPFSFTTTKLADGPHAGYLQLLNLFAYGTYPDYVGAKLIKANKANLPELSGAQKNKLKHLTIVSLASRMKCIPYSVLLKDLEMRNLRELEDLIIEAVYTDIIQGKLDQRNHVLEVDFCIGRDIPKKDISSIVKTLQEWCDGCEAVLMGIEQQVLRANQYKENHIRTQQQIETEVTNIKKTLKATASSSAQDTDQHLAEREGPPLAEQRQPTKKMSKVKGLVSSRH
;
A
#
# COMPACT_ATOMS: atom_id res chain seq x y z
N MET A 1 -1.97 21.82 18.81
CA MET A 1 -2.83 22.80 18.10
C MET A 1 -2.07 24.10 17.88
N THR A 2 -2.27 24.73 16.72
CA THR A 2 -1.76 26.08 16.44
C THR A 2 -2.60 27.12 17.19
N VAL A 3 -2.03 28.30 17.46
CA VAL A 3 -2.74 29.41 18.14
C VAL A 3 -4.03 29.78 17.39
N ASN A 4 -4.00 29.74 16.05
CA ASN A 4 -5.16 30.04 15.22
C ASN A 4 -6.33 29.06 15.43
N MET A 5 -6.07 27.76 15.63
CA MET A 5 -7.12 26.76 15.89
C MET A 5 -7.76 26.96 17.27
N VAL A 6 -6.95 27.27 18.29
CA VAL A 6 -7.46 27.55 19.64
C VAL A 6 -8.35 28.80 19.63
N ASN A 7 -7.91 29.86 18.93
CA ASN A 7 -8.69 31.09 18.78
C ASN A 7 -9.97 30.90 17.97
N SER A 8 -10.01 29.88 17.09
CA SER A 8 -11.21 29.50 16.33
C SER A 8 -12.18 28.60 17.12
N GLY A 9 -11.90 28.37 18.40
CA GLY A 9 -12.76 27.58 19.29
C GLY A 9 -12.54 26.07 19.26
N CYS A 10 -11.56 25.55 18.50
CA CYS A 10 -11.24 24.12 18.52
C CYS A 10 -10.75 23.68 19.90
N LYS A 11 -11.34 22.60 20.42
CA LYS A 11 -10.98 22.00 21.72
C LYS A 11 -10.19 20.72 21.52
N ASP A 12 -9.24 20.45 22.41
CA ASP A 12 -8.43 19.24 22.35
C ASP A 12 -9.24 18.01 22.73
N ILE A 13 -8.78 16.82 22.33
CA ILE A 13 -9.50 15.56 22.53
C ILE A 13 -9.74 15.28 24.01
N ALA A 14 -8.74 15.54 24.88
CA ALA A 14 -8.92 15.35 26.33
C ALA A 14 -9.99 16.30 26.89
N TYR A 15 -10.04 17.55 26.43
CA TYR A 15 -11.12 18.47 26.78
C TYR A 15 -12.48 17.94 26.32
N GLN A 16 -12.58 17.47 25.07
CA GLN A 16 -13.80 16.92 24.48
C GLN A 16 -14.28 15.65 25.20
N LEU A 17 -13.37 14.78 25.64
CA LEU A 17 -13.66 13.59 26.43
C LEU A 17 -14.43 13.90 27.71
N VAL A 18 -14.12 15.03 28.36
CA VAL A 18 -14.77 15.47 29.61
C VAL A 18 -16.05 16.27 29.38
N HIS A 19 -16.22 16.90 28.21
CA HIS A 19 -17.26 17.91 27.98
C HIS A 19 -18.33 17.55 26.94
N ASN A 20 -18.03 16.73 25.93
CA ASN A 20 -18.94 16.56 24.79
C ASN A 20 -20.09 15.60 25.09
N THR A 21 -19.81 14.51 25.78
CA THR A 21 -20.79 13.47 26.10
C THR A 21 -20.54 12.97 27.51
N ASP A 22 -21.59 12.46 28.13
CA ASP A 22 -21.45 11.74 29.38
C ASP A 22 -20.98 10.30 29.09
N ILE A 23 -19.93 9.86 29.79
CA ILE A 23 -19.33 8.54 29.64
C ILE A 23 -19.19 7.95 31.03
N ASN A 24 -19.87 6.84 31.29
CA ASN A 24 -19.86 6.16 32.58
C ASN A 24 -18.50 5.54 32.89
N VAL A 25 -17.85 4.89 31.91
CA VAL A 25 -16.58 4.19 32.14
C VAL A 25 -15.55 4.59 31.09
N ILE A 26 -14.40 5.11 31.55
CA ILE A 26 -13.23 5.48 30.74
C ILE A 26 -12.03 4.75 31.32
N LEU A 27 -11.45 3.79 30.60
CA LEU A 27 -10.32 2.99 31.05
C LEU A 27 -9.24 2.93 29.98
N GLY A 28 -8.00 3.25 30.33
CA GLY A 28 -6.88 3.24 29.39
C GLY A 28 -5.68 4.02 29.90
N GLY A 29 -4.89 4.61 29.00
CA GLY A 29 -3.81 5.52 29.34
C GLY A 29 -4.16 7.00 29.09
N GLY A 30 -3.17 7.88 29.17
CA GLY A 30 -3.28 9.28 28.74
C GLY A 30 -3.30 10.32 29.87
N ARG A 31 -2.82 10.00 31.08
CA ARG A 31 -2.79 10.94 32.22
C ARG A 31 -2.15 12.28 31.90
N ALA A 32 -1.07 12.28 31.10
CA ALA A 32 -0.29 13.49 30.80
C ALA A 32 -1.11 14.56 30.07
N TYR A 33 -2.22 14.19 29.41
CA TYR A 33 -3.08 15.12 28.69
C TYR A 33 -4.16 15.78 29.58
N MET A 34 -4.33 15.29 30.81
CA MET A 34 -5.39 15.72 31.72
C MET A 34 -4.97 16.85 32.67
N THR A 35 -3.67 16.98 32.94
CA THR A 35 -3.14 17.90 33.96
C THR A 35 -2.24 19.01 33.39
N ALA A 36 -2.13 20.09 34.16
CA ALA A 36 -1.34 21.27 33.83
C ALA A 36 0.13 20.94 33.52
N LYS A 37 0.74 21.76 32.66
CA LYS A 37 2.12 21.57 32.22
C LYS A 37 3.07 21.53 33.43
N GLY A 38 3.80 20.43 33.58
CA GLY A 38 4.80 20.27 34.63
C GLY A 38 4.29 19.58 35.89
N THR A 39 2.99 19.26 36.00
CA THR A 39 2.46 18.40 37.06
C THR A 39 3.16 17.04 37.03
N PRO A 40 3.79 16.59 38.14
CA PRO A 40 4.40 15.26 38.21
C PRO A 40 3.38 14.15 38.01
N ASP A 41 3.75 13.11 37.25
CA ASP A 41 2.92 11.91 37.11
C ASP A 41 2.97 11.08 38.41
N PRO A 42 1.86 10.50 38.87
CA PRO A 42 1.82 9.76 40.14
C PRO A 42 2.71 8.52 40.16
N GLU A 43 2.90 7.87 39.02
CA GLU A 43 3.70 6.65 38.90
C GLU A 43 5.16 6.97 38.53
N TYR A 44 5.37 8.03 37.75
CA TYR A 44 6.69 8.45 37.30
C TYR A 44 7.04 9.89 37.73
N PRO A 45 7.08 10.20 39.05
CA PRO A 45 7.18 11.58 39.54
C PRO A 45 8.50 12.28 39.16
N THR A 46 9.57 11.50 38.94
CA THR A 46 10.90 12.00 38.55
C THR A 46 11.07 12.12 37.04
N SER A 47 10.20 11.49 36.24
CA SER A 47 10.27 11.52 34.78
C SER A 47 9.70 12.83 34.25
N THR A 48 10.54 13.60 33.53
CA THR A 48 10.09 14.86 32.92
C THR A 48 9.19 14.64 31.70
N SER A 49 9.35 13.52 30.99
CA SER A 49 8.55 13.16 29.81
C SER A 49 7.15 12.67 30.14
N SER A 50 6.92 12.25 31.39
CA SER A 50 5.61 11.77 31.89
C SER A 50 4.74 12.89 32.47
N ARG A 51 5.29 14.09 32.65
CA ARG A 51 4.58 15.22 33.28
C ARG A 51 3.37 15.68 32.46
N GLY A 52 2.42 16.29 33.16
CA GLY A 52 1.28 16.97 32.55
C GLY A 52 1.70 17.92 31.43
N LEU A 53 0.86 18.03 30.40
CA LEU A 53 1.15 18.73 29.15
C LEU A 53 0.22 19.93 28.88
N ARG A 54 -0.86 20.09 29.66
CA ARG A 54 -1.87 21.12 29.38
C ARG A 54 -1.33 22.53 29.63
N LYS A 55 -1.53 23.43 28.66
CA LYS A 55 -1.06 24.82 28.74
C LYS A 55 -2.11 25.79 29.30
N ASP A 56 -3.33 25.34 29.49
CA ASP A 56 -4.45 26.14 29.99
C ASP A 56 -4.60 26.07 31.53
N GLY A 57 -3.72 25.32 32.20
CA GLY A 57 -3.71 25.19 33.66
C GLY A 57 -4.85 24.34 34.24
N LEU A 58 -5.68 23.71 33.40
CA LEU A 58 -6.80 22.91 33.86
C LEU A 58 -6.35 21.53 34.39
N ASN A 59 -7.07 21.02 35.38
CA ASN A 59 -7.07 19.61 35.73
C ASN A 59 -8.41 19.00 35.29
N LEU A 60 -8.39 18.31 34.15
CA LEU A 60 -9.58 17.74 33.54
C LEU A 60 -10.15 16.56 34.33
N THR A 61 -9.33 15.84 35.09
CA THR A 61 -9.78 14.77 35.97
C THR A 61 -10.65 15.32 37.10
N ASP A 62 -10.20 16.38 37.78
CA ASP A 62 -10.97 17.04 38.84
C ASP A 62 -12.27 17.65 38.30
N LEU A 63 -12.22 18.23 37.09
CA LEU A 63 -13.39 18.76 36.39
C LEU A 63 -14.39 17.66 36.01
N TRP A 64 -13.92 16.46 35.67
CA TRP A 64 -14.79 15.33 35.35
C TRP A 64 -15.46 14.76 36.60
N LEU A 65 -14.70 14.64 37.70
CA LEU A 65 -15.19 14.17 39.01
C LEU A 65 -16.21 15.12 39.63
N SER A 66 -15.94 16.42 39.64
CA SER A 66 -16.80 17.43 40.29
C SER A 66 -18.20 17.56 39.67
N LYS A 67 -18.40 17.04 38.45
CA LYS A 67 -19.67 17.11 37.73
C LYS A 67 -20.56 15.87 37.93
N ARG A 68 -20.11 14.85 38.68
CA ARG A 68 -20.75 13.54 38.75
C ARG A 68 -20.83 13.02 40.18
N GLU A 69 -21.98 12.50 40.55
CA GLU A 69 -22.15 11.75 41.80
C GLU A 69 -21.62 10.32 41.63
N ASN A 70 -21.17 9.70 42.71
CA ASN A 70 -20.61 8.34 42.73
C ASN A 70 -19.48 8.10 41.69
N ALA A 71 -18.73 9.15 41.37
CA ALA A 71 -17.60 9.10 40.46
C ALA A 71 -16.29 8.73 41.17
N ARG A 72 -15.47 7.91 40.51
CA ARG A 72 -14.16 7.47 40.96
C ARG A 72 -13.12 7.74 39.89
N TYR A 73 -11.96 8.23 40.31
CA TYR A 73 -10.76 8.25 39.49
C TYR A 73 -9.72 7.32 40.10
N VAL A 74 -9.09 6.49 39.27
CA VAL A 74 -8.03 5.57 39.67
C VAL A 74 -6.89 5.64 38.66
N TRP A 75 -5.67 5.34 39.08
CA TRP A 75 -4.51 5.39 38.19
C TRP A 75 -3.59 4.17 38.27
N ASN A 76 -3.86 3.22 39.17
CA ASN A 76 -3.10 1.99 39.32
C ASN A 76 -4.02 0.78 39.57
N LYS A 77 -3.42 -0.42 39.54
CA LYS A 77 -4.10 -1.70 39.73
C LYS A 77 -4.74 -1.85 41.11
N GLU A 78 -4.06 -1.40 42.17
CA GLU A 78 -4.57 -1.52 43.54
C GLU A 78 -5.87 -0.73 43.72
N GLU A 79 -5.88 0.54 43.30
CA GLU A 79 -7.07 1.39 43.33
C GLU A 79 -8.16 0.84 42.40
N PHE A 80 -7.79 0.34 41.21
CA PHE A 80 -8.72 -0.28 40.26
C PHE A 80 -9.42 -1.52 40.83
N ASP A 81 -8.69 -2.38 41.54
CA ASP A 81 -9.23 -3.58 42.18
C ASP A 81 -10.16 -3.25 43.34
N LEU A 82 -9.92 -2.14 44.05
CA LEU A 82 -10.76 -1.64 45.14
C LEU A 82 -12.05 -0.94 44.67
N VAL A 83 -12.22 -0.70 43.37
CA VAL A 83 -13.48 -0.14 42.85
C VAL A 83 -14.61 -1.14 43.02
N ASP A 84 -15.54 -0.80 43.91
CA ASP A 84 -16.82 -1.48 44.08
C ASP A 84 -17.76 -1.11 42.93
N GLU A 85 -18.01 -2.09 42.06
CA GLU A 85 -18.84 -1.93 40.87
C GLU A 85 -20.32 -1.70 41.20
N SER A 86 -20.77 -2.13 42.38
CA SER A 86 -22.17 -1.96 42.79
C SER A 86 -22.52 -0.51 43.09
N THR A 87 -21.58 0.24 43.70
CA THR A 87 -21.79 1.62 44.15
C THR A 87 -21.17 2.67 43.23
N THR A 88 -20.26 2.29 42.33
CA THR A 88 -19.61 3.23 41.40
C THR A 88 -20.44 3.39 40.13
N ASP A 89 -20.89 4.61 39.82
CA ASP A 89 -21.69 4.89 38.60
C ASP A 89 -20.83 5.47 37.47
N TYR A 90 -19.73 6.13 37.85
CA TYR A 90 -18.78 6.71 36.92
C TYR A 90 -17.35 6.32 37.33
N LEU A 91 -16.59 5.73 36.41
CA LEU A 91 -15.20 5.36 36.61
C LEU A 91 -14.29 5.92 35.52
N MET A 92 -13.27 6.67 35.92
CA MET A 92 -12.15 7.05 35.05
C MET A 92 -10.87 6.41 35.57
N GLY A 93 -10.34 5.43 34.85
CA GLY A 93 -9.06 4.78 35.13
C GLY A 93 -8.01 5.13 34.08
N LEU A 94 -6.97 5.86 34.47
CA LEU A 94 -5.88 6.26 33.57
C LEU A 94 -4.54 5.71 34.08
N PHE A 95 -4.07 4.62 33.48
CA PHE A 95 -3.03 3.75 34.03
C PHE A 95 -1.60 4.08 33.56
N GLU A 96 -1.44 4.86 32.50
CA GLU A 96 -0.13 5.34 32.04
C GLU A 96 -0.18 6.81 31.59
N PRO A 97 0.95 7.55 31.55
CA PRO A 97 1.00 8.94 31.09
C PRO A 97 0.50 9.12 29.66
N LYS A 98 0.76 8.14 28.79
CA LYS A 98 0.36 8.09 27.38
C LYS A 98 -0.30 6.74 27.09
N ASP A 99 0.18 5.98 26.11
CA ASP A 99 -0.32 4.63 25.85
C ASP A 99 0.04 3.70 27.01
N MET A 100 -0.81 2.71 27.28
CA MET A 100 -0.48 1.65 28.23
C MET A 100 0.72 0.83 27.75
N ASN A 101 1.41 0.14 28.66
CA ASN A 101 2.47 -0.79 28.28
C ASN A 101 1.92 -1.94 27.40
N TYR A 102 2.76 -2.49 26.50
CA TYR A 102 2.42 -3.73 25.79
C TYR A 102 2.19 -4.84 26.83
N GLU A 103 1.29 -5.79 26.59
CA GLU A 103 0.96 -6.89 27.48
C GLU A 103 2.19 -7.71 27.87
N LEU A 104 3.14 -7.94 26.96
CA LEU A 104 4.40 -8.62 27.27
C LEU A 104 5.29 -7.86 28.26
N ASN A 105 5.11 -6.54 28.36
CA ASN A 105 5.88 -5.65 29.22
C ASN A 105 5.07 -5.12 30.40
N ARG A 106 3.76 -5.41 30.46
CA ARG A 106 2.87 -4.94 31.49
C ARG A 106 3.34 -5.48 32.84
N ASN A 107 3.37 -4.60 33.84
CA ASN A 107 3.54 -5.03 35.22
C ASN A 107 2.14 -5.26 35.82
N PRO A 108 1.73 -6.52 36.07
CA PRO A 108 0.37 -6.82 36.52
C PRO A 108 0.07 -6.32 37.93
N SER A 109 1.08 -5.87 38.68
CA SER A 109 0.90 -5.24 39.99
C SER A 109 0.62 -3.73 39.92
N SER A 110 0.97 -3.06 38.82
CA SER A 110 0.70 -1.63 38.61
C SER A 110 -0.45 -1.38 37.63
N ASP A 111 -0.62 -2.24 36.62
CA ASP A 111 -1.52 -2.01 35.50
C ASP A 111 -2.54 -3.15 35.30
N PRO A 112 -3.83 -2.84 35.09
CA PRO A 112 -4.80 -3.84 34.65
C PRO A 112 -4.56 -4.23 33.19
N SER A 113 -4.86 -5.48 32.85
CA SER A 113 -4.95 -5.97 31.46
C SER A 113 -6.18 -5.40 30.76
N LEU A 114 -6.20 -5.49 29.42
CA LEU A 114 -7.40 -5.16 28.62
C LEU A 114 -8.60 -6.01 29.04
N THR A 115 -8.35 -7.29 29.34
CA THR A 115 -9.38 -8.21 29.86
C THR A 115 -9.97 -7.72 31.19
N GLU A 116 -9.12 -7.33 32.14
CA GLU A 116 -9.57 -6.81 33.45
C GLU A 116 -10.35 -5.49 33.32
N MET A 117 -9.86 -4.56 32.49
CA MET A 117 -10.56 -3.30 32.21
C MET A 117 -11.94 -3.55 31.60
N THR A 118 -12.04 -4.47 30.64
CA THR A 118 -13.29 -4.84 29.98
C THR A 118 -14.28 -5.42 30.99
N GLU A 119 -13.84 -6.34 31.86
CA GLU A 119 -14.68 -6.92 32.90
C GLU A 119 -15.21 -5.86 33.87
N LYS A 120 -14.35 -4.95 34.35
CA LYS A 120 -14.75 -3.88 35.27
C LYS A 120 -15.77 -2.95 34.62
N ALA A 121 -15.57 -2.61 33.34
CA ALA A 121 -16.50 -1.80 32.58
C ALA A 121 -17.87 -2.47 32.46
N ILE A 122 -17.93 -3.74 32.05
CA ILE A 122 -19.20 -4.47 31.93
C ILE A 122 -19.92 -4.53 33.28
N LYS A 123 -19.23 -4.85 34.38
CA LYS A 123 -19.86 -4.92 35.71
C LYS A 123 -20.51 -3.60 36.15
N ILE A 124 -19.87 -2.47 35.87
CA ILE A 124 -20.43 -1.14 36.18
C ILE A 124 -21.59 -0.81 35.25
N LEU A 125 -21.41 -1.02 33.94
CA LEU A 125 -22.38 -0.63 32.90
C LEU A 125 -23.65 -1.50 32.93
N SER A 126 -23.54 -2.79 33.26
CA SER A 126 -24.66 -3.72 33.37
C SER A 126 -25.68 -3.38 34.47
N LYS A 127 -25.35 -2.43 35.36
CA LYS A 127 -26.32 -1.89 36.33
C LYS A 127 -27.45 -1.11 35.66
N ASN A 128 -27.24 -0.57 34.45
CA ASN A 128 -28.26 0.20 33.76
C ASN A 128 -29.29 -0.73 33.10
N PRO A 129 -30.57 -0.71 33.52
CA PRO A 129 -31.59 -1.60 32.96
C PRO A 129 -31.94 -1.29 31.50
N ASN A 130 -31.53 -0.13 30.98
CA ASN A 130 -31.70 0.21 29.56
C ASN A 130 -30.58 -0.34 28.67
N GLY A 131 -29.64 -1.11 29.24
CA GLY A 131 -28.46 -1.62 28.56
C GLY A 131 -27.33 -0.58 28.49
N PHE A 132 -26.29 -0.93 27.74
CA PHE A 132 -25.10 -0.10 27.58
C PHE A 132 -24.47 -0.26 26.20
N PHE A 133 -23.62 0.71 25.85
CA PHE A 133 -22.67 0.59 24.75
C PHE A 133 -21.26 0.54 25.34
N LEU A 134 -20.46 -0.41 24.85
CA LEU A 134 -19.06 -0.56 25.26
C LEU A 134 -18.17 -0.65 24.03
N PHE A 135 -17.13 0.18 24.00
CA PHE A 135 -16.05 0.12 23.02
C PHE A 135 -14.78 -0.38 23.70
N VAL A 136 -14.20 -1.46 23.15
CA VAL A 136 -12.96 -2.09 23.65
C VAL A 136 -11.98 -2.15 22.48
N GLU A 137 -10.77 -1.65 22.70
CA GLU A 137 -9.76 -1.53 21.64
C GLU A 137 -8.46 -2.21 22.05
N GLY A 138 -7.98 -3.15 21.22
CA GLY A 138 -6.62 -3.68 21.28
C GLY A 138 -5.62 -2.76 20.58
N GLY A 139 -5.57 -1.49 20.98
CA GLY A 139 -4.93 -0.43 20.17
C GLY A 139 -3.43 -0.64 19.92
N ARG A 140 -2.72 -1.40 20.77
CA ARG A 140 -1.27 -1.60 20.58
C ARG A 140 -0.92 -2.76 19.62
N ILE A 141 -1.91 -3.48 19.07
CA ILE A 141 -1.69 -4.40 17.95
C ILE A 141 -1.06 -3.65 16.77
N ASP A 142 -1.59 -2.45 16.48
CA ASP A 142 -1.12 -1.52 15.46
C ASP A 142 0.31 -1.05 15.73
N HIS A 143 0.58 -0.55 16.94
CA HIS A 143 1.92 -0.12 17.36
C HIS A 143 2.96 -1.23 17.21
N GLY A 144 2.63 -2.47 17.60
CA GLY A 144 3.53 -3.61 17.45
C GLY A 144 3.87 -3.90 16.00
N HIS A 145 2.93 -3.67 15.07
CA HIS A 145 3.18 -3.79 13.64
C HIS A 145 4.01 -2.62 13.09
N HIS A 146 3.76 -1.38 13.51
CA HIS A 146 4.58 -0.22 13.14
C HIS A 146 6.04 -0.36 13.59
N ASP A 147 6.27 -0.98 14.76
CA ASP A 147 7.61 -1.28 15.29
C ASP A 147 8.30 -2.45 14.57
N GLY A 148 7.62 -3.13 13.64
CA GLY A 148 8.11 -4.37 13.01
C GLY A 148 8.22 -5.54 13.99
N ASN A 149 7.56 -5.46 15.14
CA ASN A 149 7.67 -6.41 16.24
C ASN A 149 6.44 -7.34 16.30
N ALA A 150 6.44 -8.36 15.45
CA ALA A 150 5.36 -9.34 15.37
C ALA A 150 5.05 -10.04 16.70
N LYS A 151 6.06 -10.22 17.58
CA LYS A 151 5.85 -10.81 18.89
C LYS A 151 4.97 -9.93 19.77
N GLN A 152 5.20 -8.62 19.77
CA GLN A 152 4.35 -7.67 20.49
C GLN A 152 2.94 -7.67 19.90
N SER A 153 2.83 -7.42 18.59
CA SER A 153 1.53 -7.31 17.91
C SER A 153 0.64 -8.55 18.09
N LEU A 154 1.20 -9.76 17.90
CA LEU A 154 0.45 -11.00 18.08
C LEU A 154 0.07 -11.25 19.54
N THR A 155 0.89 -10.81 20.50
CA THR A 155 0.54 -10.95 21.92
C THR A 155 -0.57 -9.98 22.32
N GLU A 156 -0.56 -8.75 21.82
CA GLU A 156 -1.68 -7.80 21.98
C GLU A 156 -2.97 -8.36 21.38
N ALA A 157 -2.88 -9.00 20.21
CA ALA A 157 -4.05 -9.62 19.56
C ALA A 157 -4.62 -10.78 20.39
N VAL A 158 -3.76 -11.56 21.03
CA VAL A 158 -4.18 -12.60 21.99
C VAL A 158 -4.85 -11.98 23.22
N GLU A 159 -4.37 -10.84 23.71
CA GLU A 159 -4.99 -10.16 24.85
C GLU A 159 -6.37 -9.58 24.48
N LEU A 160 -6.54 -9.05 23.27
CA LEU A 160 -7.86 -8.67 22.76
C LEU A 160 -8.80 -9.89 22.64
N ASP A 161 -8.33 -11.04 22.15
CA ASP A 161 -9.12 -12.27 22.10
C ASP A 161 -9.60 -12.73 23.49
N LYS A 162 -8.75 -12.60 24.52
CA LYS A 162 -9.15 -12.86 25.90
C LYS A 162 -10.23 -11.89 26.38
N ALA A 163 -10.11 -10.59 26.06
CA ALA A 163 -11.13 -9.60 26.42
C ALA A 163 -12.47 -9.88 25.71
N ILE A 164 -12.45 -10.31 24.45
CA ILE A 164 -13.63 -10.75 23.70
C ILE A 164 -14.27 -11.96 24.38
N ARG A 165 -13.47 -12.98 24.71
CA ARG A 165 -13.97 -14.15 25.45
C ARG A 165 -14.59 -13.75 26.78
N ARG A 166 -13.92 -12.88 27.54
CA ARG A 166 -14.42 -12.41 28.84
C ARG A 166 -15.72 -11.63 28.72
N THR A 167 -15.89 -10.88 27.63
CA THR A 167 -17.16 -10.21 27.31
C THR A 167 -18.28 -11.24 27.14
N GLY A 168 -18.07 -12.27 26.31
CA GLY A 168 -19.06 -13.34 26.11
C GLY A 168 -19.41 -14.14 27.38
N GLU A 169 -18.49 -14.23 28.35
CA GLU A 169 -18.75 -14.84 29.66
C GLU A 169 -19.61 -13.95 30.59
N LEU A 170 -19.63 -12.64 30.36
CA LEU A 170 -20.27 -11.65 31.23
C LEU A 170 -21.57 -11.06 30.66
N THR A 171 -21.90 -11.37 29.40
CA THR A 171 -23.07 -10.84 28.71
C THR A 171 -23.91 -11.97 28.11
N ASP A 172 -25.24 -11.79 28.10
CA ASP A 172 -26.14 -12.72 27.42
C ASP A 172 -26.20 -12.38 25.91
N GLU A 173 -25.80 -13.32 25.05
CA GLU A 173 -25.81 -13.16 23.59
C GLU A 173 -27.22 -12.94 23.02
N SER A 174 -28.28 -13.29 23.75
CA SER A 174 -29.67 -13.04 23.34
C SER A 174 -30.09 -11.58 23.48
N GLU A 175 -29.39 -10.80 24.32
CA GLU A 175 -29.68 -9.39 24.60
C GLU A 175 -28.50 -8.46 24.24
N THR A 176 -27.35 -9.03 23.87
CA THR A 176 -26.10 -8.29 23.64
C THR A 176 -25.57 -8.51 22.22
N LEU A 177 -25.42 -7.42 21.46
CA LEU A 177 -24.71 -7.45 20.18
C LEU A 177 -23.22 -7.19 20.38
N THR A 178 -22.38 -8.19 20.11
CA THR A 178 -20.91 -8.06 20.10
C THR A 178 -20.37 -8.01 18.66
N VAL A 179 -19.59 -6.98 18.34
CA VAL A 179 -18.93 -6.82 17.03
C VAL A 179 -17.42 -6.74 17.22
N VAL A 180 -16.69 -7.64 16.56
CA VAL A 180 -15.22 -7.68 16.55
C VAL A 180 -14.71 -7.41 15.15
N THR A 181 -13.75 -6.50 15.02
CA THR A 181 -13.35 -5.93 13.72
C THR A 181 -12.07 -5.10 13.87
N ALA A 182 -11.48 -4.67 12.75
CA ALA A 182 -10.30 -3.82 12.69
C ALA A 182 -10.61 -2.53 11.90
N ASP A 183 -9.93 -1.45 12.26
CA ASP A 183 -9.97 -0.17 11.55
C ASP A 183 -9.18 -0.24 10.23
N HIS A 184 -8.01 -0.89 10.24
CA HIS A 184 -7.22 -1.22 9.05
C HIS A 184 -6.31 -2.44 9.26
N SER A 185 -5.53 -2.79 8.24
CA SER A 185 -4.53 -3.88 8.28
C SER A 185 -3.11 -3.33 8.20
N HIS A 186 -2.12 -4.23 8.13
CA HIS A 186 -0.70 -3.95 8.01
C HIS A 186 -0.07 -4.79 6.91
N VAL A 187 1.14 -4.41 6.46
CA VAL A 187 1.94 -5.18 5.49
C VAL A 187 2.62 -6.42 6.11
N PHE A 188 2.01 -7.00 7.15
CA PHE A 188 2.46 -8.21 7.82
C PHE A 188 2.11 -9.45 6.99
N SER A 189 3.06 -10.37 6.80
CA SER A 189 2.85 -11.61 6.08
C SER A 189 3.53 -12.80 6.73
N PHE A 190 2.87 -13.95 6.66
CA PHE A 190 3.35 -15.24 7.16
C PHE A 190 3.46 -16.24 6.00
N GLY A 191 4.60 -16.92 5.90
CA GLY A 191 4.98 -17.80 4.79
C GLY A 191 6.12 -18.76 5.16
N GLY A 192 6.95 -19.13 4.17
CA GLY A 192 8.12 -19.98 4.39
C GLY A 192 7.84 -21.47 4.59
N TYR A 193 6.65 -21.96 4.23
CA TYR A 193 6.28 -23.39 4.25
C TYR A 193 6.60 -24.11 5.57
N THR A 194 6.33 -23.48 6.71
CA THR A 194 6.61 -24.07 8.02
C THR A 194 5.75 -25.30 8.30
N ASP A 195 6.38 -26.31 8.94
CA ASP A 195 5.67 -27.47 9.43
C ASP A 195 4.61 -27.11 10.48
N ARG A 196 3.53 -27.91 10.51
CA ARG A 196 2.46 -27.75 11.49
C ARG A 196 3.02 -27.90 12.91
N GLY A 197 2.70 -26.94 13.78
CA GLY A 197 3.15 -26.93 15.17
C GLY A 197 4.47 -26.17 15.39
N ASN A 198 5.13 -25.71 14.32
CA ASN A 198 6.25 -24.79 14.47
C ASN A 198 5.77 -23.42 15.03
N SER A 199 6.63 -22.75 15.78
CA SER A 199 6.34 -21.42 16.32
C SER A 199 6.08 -20.42 15.19
N ILE A 200 5.05 -19.59 15.32
CA ILE A 200 4.77 -18.49 14.38
C ILE A 200 5.90 -17.45 14.35
N LEU A 201 6.68 -17.36 15.43
CA LEU A 201 7.88 -16.52 15.53
C LEU A 201 9.15 -17.29 15.14
N GLY A 202 8.98 -18.53 14.67
CA GLY A 202 10.05 -19.45 14.33
C GLY A 202 10.63 -19.22 12.93
N VAL A 203 11.75 -19.89 12.70
CA VAL A 203 12.46 -19.91 11.42
C VAL A 203 11.77 -20.89 10.46
N ALA A 204 11.73 -20.55 9.18
CA ALA A 204 11.30 -21.45 8.12
C ALA A 204 12.25 -22.67 8.01
N PRO A 205 11.74 -23.86 7.63
CA PRO A 205 12.54 -25.09 7.56
C PRO A 205 13.59 -25.05 6.45
N LEU A 206 13.35 -24.28 5.39
CA LEU A 206 14.30 -24.11 4.29
C LEU A 206 15.21 -22.91 4.56
N ARG A 207 16.47 -22.99 4.12
CA ARG A 207 17.38 -21.84 4.09
C ARG A 207 17.05 -20.95 2.91
N ALA A 208 17.29 -19.65 3.06
CA ALA A 208 17.21 -18.71 1.96
C ALA A 208 18.36 -18.94 0.97
N ASN A 209 18.32 -18.26 -0.18
CA ASN A 209 19.30 -18.40 -1.26
C ASN A 209 20.73 -18.00 -0.84
N ASP A 210 20.88 -17.18 0.19
CA ASP A 210 22.17 -16.82 0.82
C ASP A 210 22.68 -17.89 1.81
N GLY A 211 21.98 -19.02 1.90
CA GLY A 211 22.27 -20.10 2.82
C GLY A 211 21.96 -19.79 4.28
N LYS A 212 21.29 -18.67 4.60
CA LYS A 212 20.95 -18.31 5.99
C LYS A 212 19.52 -18.70 6.35
N PRO A 213 19.25 -18.94 7.65
CA PRO A 213 17.89 -19.09 8.15
C PRO A 213 17.08 -17.80 7.92
N TYR A 214 15.79 -17.93 7.63
CA TYR A 214 14.86 -16.79 7.58
C TYR A 214 13.58 -17.09 8.37
N THR A 215 12.94 -16.07 8.92
CA THR A 215 11.72 -16.22 9.71
C THR A 215 10.53 -16.57 8.83
N SER A 216 9.63 -17.40 9.36
CA SER A 216 8.34 -17.71 8.74
C SER A 216 7.48 -16.46 8.50
N VAL A 217 7.69 -15.42 9.31
CA VAL A 217 7.22 -14.07 9.04
C VAL A 217 8.19 -13.40 8.04
N LYS A 218 7.81 -13.29 6.76
CA LYS A 218 8.56 -12.55 5.73
C LYS A 218 7.62 -12.05 4.61
N SER A 219 7.84 -10.82 4.15
CA SER A 219 7.22 -10.26 2.94
C SER A 219 8.10 -10.45 1.70
N LEU A 220 7.49 -10.85 0.57
CA LEU A 220 7.90 -10.85 -0.86
C LEU A 220 9.40 -10.95 -1.27
N ASN A 221 10.29 -11.43 -0.39
CA ASN A 221 11.76 -11.35 -0.56
C ASN A 221 12.38 -12.59 -1.24
N GLU A 222 11.60 -13.57 -1.72
CA GLU A 222 12.14 -14.84 -2.23
C GLU A 222 12.57 -14.82 -3.71
N GLN A 223 12.22 -13.79 -4.48
CA GLN A 223 12.44 -13.77 -5.93
C GLN A 223 13.61 -12.91 -6.43
N PHE A 224 14.19 -12.06 -5.60
CA PHE A 224 15.04 -10.96 -6.09
C PHE A 224 16.52 -11.06 -5.77
N GLY A 225 17.03 -12.21 -5.30
CA GLY A 225 18.43 -12.29 -4.87
C GLY A 225 18.71 -11.28 -3.74
N ASP A 226 19.98 -10.91 -3.55
CA ASP A 226 20.42 -10.03 -2.47
C ASP A 226 21.44 -8.97 -2.97
N ASP A 227 21.34 -8.61 -4.25
CA ASP A 227 22.14 -7.51 -4.83
C ASP A 227 21.52 -6.13 -4.51
N GLU A 228 22.27 -5.08 -4.84
CA GLU A 228 21.92 -3.67 -4.54
C GLU A 228 20.54 -3.25 -5.09
N TYR A 229 20.01 -3.94 -6.09
CA TYR A 229 18.72 -3.64 -6.72
C TYR A 229 17.58 -4.55 -6.28
N ALA A 230 17.82 -5.51 -5.37
CA ALA A 230 16.82 -6.48 -4.91
C ALA A 230 15.56 -5.80 -4.34
N ASN A 231 15.73 -4.74 -3.56
CA ASN A 231 14.62 -3.95 -3.01
C ASN A 231 13.83 -3.22 -4.09
N ALA A 232 14.50 -2.63 -5.10
CA ALA A 232 13.84 -1.95 -6.20
C ALA A 232 13.02 -2.93 -7.06
N ARG A 233 13.58 -4.10 -7.37
CA ARG A 233 12.84 -5.14 -8.11
C ARG A 233 11.66 -5.69 -7.31
N LYS A 234 11.79 -5.81 -5.98
CA LYS A 234 10.69 -6.18 -5.08
C LYS A 234 9.55 -5.16 -5.14
N GLU A 235 9.84 -3.87 -5.06
CA GLU A 235 8.83 -2.83 -5.14
C GLU A 235 8.12 -2.82 -6.49
N VAL A 236 8.87 -2.96 -7.60
CA VAL A 236 8.30 -3.03 -8.95
C VAL A 236 7.41 -4.26 -9.12
N LEU A 237 7.83 -5.44 -8.68
CA LEU A 237 7.01 -6.64 -8.80
C LEU A 237 5.83 -6.63 -7.84
N THR A 238 5.98 -6.09 -6.63
CA THR A 238 4.86 -5.87 -5.71
C THR A 238 3.82 -4.98 -6.37
N ASN A 239 4.26 -3.90 -7.03
CA ASN A 239 3.41 -3.02 -7.82
C ASN A 239 2.80 -3.74 -9.04
N MET A 240 3.56 -4.55 -9.78
CA MET A 240 3.03 -5.31 -10.93
C MET A 240 2.03 -6.40 -10.53
N CYS A 241 2.23 -7.06 -9.40
CA CYS A 241 1.32 -8.05 -8.83
C CYS A 241 0.09 -7.41 -8.20
N SER A 242 0.19 -6.16 -7.72
CA SER A 242 -0.94 -5.40 -7.16
C SER A 242 -1.69 -4.57 -8.20
N ARG A 243 -1.08 -4.16 -9.31
CA ARG A 243 -1.73 -3.47 -10.44
C ARG A 243 -2.95 -4.16 -11.06
N PRO A 244 -3.00 -5.51 -11.22
CA PRO A 244 -4.23 -6.19 -11.65
C PRO A 244 -5.33 -6.18 -10.59
N MET A 245 -4.98 -5.90 -9.33
CA MET A 245 -5.96 -5.67 -8.29
C MET A 245 -6.55 -4.28 -8.54
N GLN A 246 -7.74 -4.22 -9.15
CA GLN A 246 -8.52 -2.99 -9.16
C GLN A 246 -8.68 -2.51 -7.71
N MET A 247 -8.43 -1.21 -7.47
CA MET A 247 -8.90 -0.61 -6.22
C MET A 247 -10.40 -0.85 -6.17
N ALA A 248 -10.86 -1.54 -5.14
CA ALA A 248 -12.28 -1.75 -4.96
C ALA A 248 -12.95 -0.37 -4.84
N VAL A 249 -13.89 -0.10 -5.74
CA VAL A 249 -14.69 1.13 -5.73
C VAL A 249 -15.88 0.87 -4.83
N TYR A 250 -15.91 1.55 -3.68
CA TYR A 250 -17.03 1.46 -2.74
C TYR A 250 -18.00 2.60 -3.00
N PHE A 251 -19.28 2.28 -3.05
CA PHE A 251 -20.35 3.25 -3.09
C PHE A 251 -21.51 2.75 -2.22
N CYS A 252 -22.23 3.67 -1.59
CA CYS A 252 -23.44 3.32 -0.85
C CYS A 252 -24.58 3.06 -1.85
N THR A 253 -25.35 1.99 -1.66
CA THR A 253 -26.52 1.67 -2.51
C THR A 253 -27.59 2.77 -2.48
N GLY A 254 -27.63 3.59 -1.43
CA GLY A 254 -28.47 4.80 -1.37
C GLY A 254 -27.94 6.01 -2.16
N ALA A 255 -26.66 6.00 -2.57
CA ALA A 255 -26.02 7.10 -3.30
C ALA A 255 -26.06 6.92 -4.83
N ILE A 256 -26.20 5.68 -5.32
CA ILE A 256 -26.27 5.34 -6.75
C ILE A 256 -27.61 4.66 -7.02
N LYS A 257 -28.44 5.26 -7.88
CA LYS A 257 -29.79 4.74 -8.21
C LYS A 257 -29.81 3.71 -9.34
N ASP A 258 -28.72 3.60 -10.09
CA ASP A 258 -28.61 2.67 -11.22
C ASP A 258 -28.10 1.31 -10.72
N GLU A 259 -29.01 0.34 -10.63
CA GLU A 259 -28.72 -1.01 -10.13
C GLU A 259 -27.75 -1.79 -11.03
N ASN A 260 -27.58 -1.39 -12.30
CA ASN A 260 -26.60 -2.03 -13.19
C ASN A 260 -25.16 -1.86 -12.70
N LEU A 261 -24.90 -0.83 -11.88
CA LEU A 261 -23.58 -0.57 -11.29
C LEU A 261 -23.27 -1.47 -10.08
N PHE A 262 -24.24 -2.28 -9.61
CA PHE A 262 -24.06 -3.16 -8.44
C PHE A 262 -23.49 -4.54 -8.82
N HIS A 263 -23.44 -4.85 -10.12
CA HIS A 263 -22.88 -6.08 -10.65
C HIS A 263 -21.38 -6.16 -10.37
N HIS A 264 -20.94 -7.26 -9.76
CA HIS A 264 -19.53 -7.46 -9.49
C HIS A 264 -18.85 -8.20 -10.61
N TYR A 265 -18.16 -7.41 -11.42
CA TYR A 265 -17.50 -7.86 -12.62
C TYR A 265 -16.59 -9.08 -12.39
N ALA A 266 -15.68 -9.04 -11.40
CA ALA A 266 -14.71 -10.10 -11.14
C ALA A 266 -15.31 -11.42 -10.63
N LEU A 267 -16.59 -11.49 -10.27
CA LEU A 267 -17.26 -12.74 -9.87
C LEU A 267 -18.52 -13.06 -10.67
N ASN A 268 -18.92 -12.14 -11.55
CA ASN A 268 -20.05 -12.29 -12.44
C ASN A 268 -21.34 -12.67 -11.70
N VAL A 269 -21.63 -11.93 -10.64
CA VAL A 269 -22.87 -12.07 -9.87
C VAL A 269 -23.56 -10.69 -9.85
N PRO A 270 -24.90 -10.65 -9.92
CA PRO A 270 -25.66 -9.39 -9.96
C PRO A 270 -25.41 -8.53 -8.71
N LEU A 271 -25.09 -9.17 -7.59
CA LEU A 271 -24.71 -8.54 -6.33
C LEU A 271 -23.55 -9.33 -5.74
N TYR A 272 -22.45 -8.66 -5.41
CA TYR A 272 -21.37 -9.27 -4.64
C TYR A 272 -20.95 -8.36 -3.50
N THR A 273 -20.69 -8.98 -2.36
CA THR A 273 -20.11 -8.34 -1.19
C THR A 273 -18.91 -9.17 -0.77
N HIS A 274 -17.75 -8.53 -0.74
CA HIS A 274 -16.48 -9.13 -0.39
C HIS A 274 -16.42 -9.15 1.19
N PHE A 275 -16.04 -10.27 1.89
CA PHE A 275 -15.93 -10.37 3.41
C PHE A 275 -14.57 -10.35 4.29
N THR A 276 -13.33 -10.08 3.83
CA THR A 276 -12.08 -9.74 4.59
C THR A 276 -11.25 -8.47 4.17
N SER A 277 -11.04 -7.50 5.10
CA SER A 277 -10.40 -6.14 5.01
C SER A 277 -11.45 -5.02 5.03
N PRO A 278 -11.30 -3.77 5.55
CA PRO A 278 -12.30 -2.68 5.49
C PRO A 278 -12.76 -2.26 4.07
N ILE A 279 -12.21 -2.96 3.09
CA ILE A 279 -12.88 -3.43 1.87
C ILE A 279 -14.21 -4.22 2.13
N ARG A 280 -14.63 -4.59 3.36
CA ARG A 280 -15.38 -5.84 3.58
C ARG A 280 -16.27 -5.91 4.84
N ARG A 281 -17.07 -4.87 5.07
CA ARG A 281 -18.01 -4.64 6.21
C ARG A 281 -17.32 -3.98 7.39
N PHE A 282 -17.88 -2.88 7.88
CA PHE A 282 -17.81 -2.66 9.32
C PHE A 282 -19.21 -2.65 9.94
N ALA A 283 -20.18 -1.97 9.32
CA ALA A 283 -21.47 -1.75 9.98
C ALA A 283 -22.65 -2.53 9.36
N ASP A 284 -22.69 -2.75 8.04
CA ASP A 284 -24.01 -2.82 7.41
C ASP A 284 -24.74 -4.17 7.41
N VAL A 285 -24.06 -5.32 7.32
CA VAL A 285 -24.79 -6.60 7.22
C VAL A 285 -25.35 -7.07 8.57
N ILE A 286 -24.71 -6.74 9.69
CA ILE A 286 -25.16 -7.13 11.04
C ILE A 286 -26.21 -6.15 11.56
N VAL A 287 -26.02 -4.84 11.35
CA VAL A 287 -27.03 -3.81 11.66
C VAL A 287 -28.32 -4.05 10.84
N HIS A 288 -28.24 -4.42 9.56
CA HIS A 288 -29.44 -4.72 8.77
C HIS A 288 -30.10 -6.07 9.08
N ARG A 289 -29.36 -7.06 9.60
CA ARG A 289 -29.92 -8.37 10.03
C ARG A 289 -30.52 -8.35 11.44
N LEU A 290 -29.90 -7.62 12.38
CA LEU A 290 -30.48 -7.44 13.71
C LEU A 290 -31.70 -6.53 13.66
N LEU A 291 -31.65 -5.45 12.88
CA LEU A 291 -32.83 -4.63 12.63
C LEU A 291 -33.96 -5.49 12.06
N ALA A 292 -33.73 -6.39 11.10
CA ALA A 292 -34.75 -7.31 10.58
C ALA A 292 -35.34 -8.28 11.65
N SER A 293 -34.54 -8.74 12.61
CA SER A 293 -35.02 -9.60 13.71
C SER A 293 -35.74 -8.82 14.82
N SER A 294 -35.35 -7.58 15.11
CA SER A 294 -35.90 -6.77 16.20
C SER A 294 -37.27 -6.14 15.91
N ILE A 295 -37.74 -6.10 14.65
CA ILE A 295 -39.04 -5.52 14.25
C ILE A 295 -40.07 -6.55 13.73
N ALA A 296 -39.82 -7.86 13.84
CA ALA A 296 -40.78 -8.92 13.47
C ALA A 296 -41.41 -8.76 12.06
N LEU A 297 -40.60 -8.34 11.08
CA LEU A 297 -40.94 -8.18 9.67
C LEU A 297 -39.99 -9.11 8.88
N VAL A 298 -40.35 -10.09 8.05
CA VAL A 298 -41.59 -10.61 7.47
C VAL A 298 -41.28 -12.04 7.00
N SER A 299 -42.26 -12.92 7.05
CA SER A 299 -42.23 -14.36 6.78
C SER A 299 -42.02 -14.81 5.33
N ASP A 300 -41.86 -13.95 4.31
CA ASP A 300 -42.11 -14.41 2.91
C ASP A 300 -41.15 -13.92 1.79
N ILE A 301 -39.95 -13.38 2.06
CA ILE A 301 -39.14 -12.76 0.98
C ILE A 301 -37.93 -13.58 0.49
N TRP A 302 -37.52 -14.69 1.11
CA TRP A 302 -36.31 -15.40 0.65
C TRP A 302 -36.45 -16.92 0.58
N GLN A 303 -37.29 -17.42 -0.35
CA GLN A 303 -36.95 -18.65 -1.06
C GLN A 303 -35.96 -18.30 -2.17
N ILE A 304 -34.66 -18.37 -1.89
CA ILE A 304 -33.64 -18.47 -2.94
C ILE A 304 -32.96 -19.81 -2.76
N ASP A 305 -33.38 -20.76 -3.58
CA ASP A 305 -32.64 -22.01 -3.80
C ASP A 305 -31.21 -21.67 -4.26
N ASN A 306 -30.22 -22.39 -3.72
CA ASN A 306 -28.80 -22.43 -4.13
C ASN A 306 -27.75 -21.57 -3.38
N VAL A 307 -27.99 -21.13 -2.13
CA VAL A 307 -26.89 -20.57 -1.30
C VAL A 307 -26.20 -21.68 -0.51
N VAL A 308 -25.07 -22.17 -1.01
CA VAL A 308 -24.18 -23.13 -0.31
C VAL A 308 -23.17 -22.35 0.54
N PHE A 309 -23.23 -22.50 1.86
CA PHE A 309 -22.14 -22.10 2.75
C PHE A 309 -21.01 -23.13 2.68
N LEU A 310 -19.83 -22.72 2.23
CA LEU A 310 -18.63 -23.57 2.28
C LEU A 310 -17.80 -23.26 3.53
N PRO A 311 -17.52 -24.25 4.40
CA PRO A 311 -16.60 -24.09 5.50
C PRO A 311 -15.17 -23.90 4.98
N PHE A 312 -14.42 -23.03 5.67
CA PHE A 312 -13.04 -22.64 5.37
C PHE A 312 -12.07 -23.79 5.71
N SER A 313 -12.20 -24.94 5.04
CA SER A 313 -11.31 -26.08 5.20
C SER A 313 -11.23 -26.93 3.92
N PHE A 314 -10.90 -26.33 2.77
CA PHE A 314 -10.52 -27.12 1.60
C PHE A 314 -9.27 -26.53 0.95
N THR A 315 -8.14 -27.20 1.16
CA THR A 315 -6.91 -26.97 0.43
C THR A 315 -7.14 -27.26 -1.06
N THR A 316 -6.76 -26.32 -1.93
CA THR A 316 -6.88 -26.40 -3.40
C THR A 316 -6.22 -27.64 -4.00
N THR A 317 -5.26 -28.24 -3.31
CA THR A 317 -4.60 -29.49 -3.70
C THR A 317 -5.47 -30.74 -3.58
N LYS A 318 -6.49 -30.79 -2.71
CA LYS A 318 -7.45 -31.92 -2.68
C LYS A 318 -8.60 -31.77 -3.67
N LEU A 319 -8.83 -30.55 -4.17
CA LEU A 319 -9.87 -30.24 -5.16
C LEU A 319 -9.47 -30.60 -6.59
N ALA A 320 -8.16 -30.61 -6.89
CA ALA A 320 -7.63 -30.96 -8.22
C ALA A 320 -7.94 -32.41 -8.64
N ASP A 321 -7.97 -33.34 -7.68
CA ASP A 321 -8.26 -34.76 -7.89
C ASP A 321 -9.67 -35.16 -7.42
N GLY A 322 -10.49 -34.19 -7.00
CA GLY A 322 -11.82 -34.40 -6.44
C GLY A 322 -12.96 -34.16 -7.44
N PRO A 323 -14.23 -34.39 -7.01
CA PRO A 323 -15.42 -34.20 -7.86
C PRO A 323 -15.64 -32.74 -8.32
N HIS A 324 -14.94 -31.78 -7.72
CA HIS A 324 -15.03 -30.35 -8.04
C HIS A 324 -13.84 -29.83 -8.88
N ALA A 325 -13.00 -30.71 -9.42
CA ALA A 325 -11.84 -30.33 -10.24
C ALA A 325 -12.21 -29.43 -11.43
N GLY A 326 -13.40 -29.60 -12.02
CA GLY A 326 -13.89 -28.77 -13.12
C GLY A 326 -14.12 -27.31 -12.72
N TYR A 327 -14.56 -27.05 -11.48
CA TYR A 327 -14.73 -25.69 -10.97
C TYR A 327 -13.38 -25.02 -10.68
N LEU A 328 -12.38 -25.78 -10.19
CA LEU A 328 -11.02 -25.27 -10.02
C LEU A 328 -10.37 -24.93 -11.36
N GLN A 329 -10.55 -25.77 -12.38
CA GLN A 329 -10.07 -25.50 -13.73
C GLN A 329 -10.77 -24.27 -14.34
N LEU A 330 -12.06 -24.09 -14.07
CA LEU A 330 -12.80 -22.91 -14.49
C LEU A 330 -12.29 -21.63 -13.79
N LEU A 331 -11.98 -21.68 -12.50
CA LEU A 331 -11.38 -20.54 -11.79
C LEU A 331 -10.03 -20.15 -12.39
N ASN A 332 -9.17 -21.13 -12.67
CA ASN A 332 -7.88 -20.89 -13.33
C ASN A 332 -8.05 -20.29 -14.73
N LEU A 333 -9.11 -20.66 -15.44
CA LEU A 333 -9.44 -20.11 -16.76
C LEU A 333 -9.82 -18.63 -16.68
N PHE A 334 -10.60 -18.23 -15.68
CA PHE A 334 -10.93 -16.82 -15.46
C PHE A 334 -9.74 -16.00 -14.95
N ALA A 335 -8.88 -16.59 -14.12
CA ALA A 335 -7.66 -15.92 -13.65
C ALA A 335 -6.67 -15.71 -14.81
N TYR A 336 -6.33 -16.78 -15.53
CA TYR A 336 -5.17 -16.80 -16.44
C TYR A 336 -5.49 -17.08 -17.92
N GLY A 337 -6.67 -17.62 -18.23
CA GLY A 337 -7.04 -18.09 -19.56
C GLY A 337 -7.89 -17.11 -20.38
N THR A 338 -8.27 -17.54 -21.57
CA THR A 338 -9.04 -16.77 -22.55
C THR A 338 -10.30 -17.52 -23.01
N TYR A 339 -11.16 -16.84 -23.75
CA TYR A 339 -12.38 -17.45 -24.30
C TYR A 339 -12.06 -18.61 -25.28
N PRO A 340 -11.05 -18.52 -26.16
CA PRO A 340 -10.60 -19.67 -26.95
C PRO A 340 -10.17 -20.87 -26.10
N ASP A 341 -9.52 -20.64 -24.96
CA ASP A 341 -9.11 -21.71 -24.05
C ASP A 341 -10.33 -22.45 -23.46
N TYR A 342 -11.43 -21.73 -23.18
CA TYR A 342 -12.69 -22.34 -22.75
C TYR A 342 -13.29 -23.25 -23.82
N VAL A 343 -13.36 -22.75 -25.05
CA VAL A 343 -13.95 -23.48 -26.18
C VAL A 343 -13.10 -24.72 -26.50
N GLY A 344 -11.78 -24.54 -26.57
CA GLY A 344 -10.83 -25.64 -26.78
C GLY A 344 -10.93 -26.71 -25.68
N ALA A 345 -11.02 -26.31 -24.41
CA ALA A 345 -11.14 -27.23 -23.30
C ALA A 345 -12.45 -28.05 -23.31
N LYS A 346 -13.53 -27.54 -23.92
CA LYS A 346 -14.77 -28.29 -24.14
C LYS A 346 -14.73 -29.27 -25.31
N LEU A 347 -13.96 -28.95 -26.35
CA LEU A 347 -13.83 -29.83 -27.52
C LEU A 347 -12.97 -31.06 -27.20
N ILE A 348 -12.09 -30.96 -26.21
CA ILE A 348 -11.22 -32.06 -25.76
C ILE A 348 -12.00 -32.96 -24.78
N LYS A 349 -12.64 -34.01 -25.31
CA LYS A 349 -13.34 -35.10 -24.54
C LYS A 349 -12.47 -35.83 -23.50
N ALA A 350 -11.15 -35.61 -23.49
CA ALA A 350 -10.19 -36.27 -22.60
C ALA A 350 -9.95 -35.53 -21.28
N ASN A 351 -10.49 -34.32 -21.10
CA ASN A 351 -10.43 -33.64 -19.80
C ASN A 351 -11.36 -34.37 -18.82
N LYS A 352 -10.79 -35.12 -17.87
CA LYS A 352 -11.52 -35.86 -16.81
C LYS A 352 -12.43 -34.97 -15.94
N ALA A 353 -12.31 -33.65 -16.04
CA ALA A 353 -13.16 -32.68 -15.38
C ALA A 353 -14.06 -31.99 -16.43
N ASN A 354 -15.34 -32.40 -16.51
CA ASN A 354 -16.33 -31.68 -17.32
C ASN A 354 -16.40 -30.22 -16.86
N LEU A 355 -15.93 -29.28 -17.69
CA LEU A 355 -16.08 -27.85 -17.41
C LEU A 355 -17.57 -27.47 -17.40
N PRO A 356 -18.04 -26.74 -16.37
CA PRO A 356 -19.43 -26.27 -16.32
C PRO A 356 -19.80 -25.41 -17.54
N GLU A 357 -21.08 -25.45 -17.91
CA GLU A 357 -21.66 -24.50 -18.87
C GLU A 357 -21.61 -23.08 -18.30
N LEU A 358 -21.07 -22.13 -19.08
CA LEU A 358 -21.03 -20.73 -18.68
C LEU A 358 -22.35 -20.04 -18.99
N SER A 359 -22.84 -19.23 -18.06
CA SER A 359 -23.94 -18.31 -18.33
C SER A 359 -23.53 -17.24 -19.36
N GLY A 360 -24.51 -16.55 -19.96
CA GLY A 360 -24.23 -15.48 -20.93
C GLY A 360 -23.28 -14.40 -20.37
N ALA A 361 -23.52 -13.98 -19.14
CA ALA A 361 -22.68 -13.00 -18.45
C ALA A 361 -21.25 -13.53 -18.19
N GLN A 362 -21.10 -14.80 -17.80
CA GLN A 362 -19.78 -15.41 -17.62
C GLN A 362 -19.01 -15.50 -18.94
N LYS A 363 -19.69 -15.77 -20.06
CA LYS A 363 -19.09 -15.76 -21.40
C LYS A 363 -18.62 -14.37 -21.78
N ASN A 364 -19.44 -13.34 -21.61
CA ASN A 364 -19.08 -11.95 -21.92
C ASN A 364 -17.87 -11.49 -21.11
N LYS A 365 -17.85 -11.80 -19.81
CA LYS A 365 -16.69 -11.52 -18.96
C LYS A 365 -15.41 -12.19 -19.46
N LEU A 366 -15.47 -13.48 -19.82
CA LEU A 366 -14.28 -14.16 -20.33
C LEU A 366 -13.82 -13.59 -21.68
N LYS A 367 -14.75 -13.10 -22.50
CA LYS A 367 -14.45 -12.37 -23.74
C LYS A 367 -13.77 -11.02 -23.46
N HIS A 368 -14.27 -10.22 -22.53
CA HIS A 368 -13.58 -8.99 -22.09
C HIS A 368 -12.17 -9.27 -21.55
N LEU A 369 -11.99 -10.30 -20.72
CA LEU A 369 -10.67 -10.70 -20.23
C LEU A 369 -9.74 -11.15 -21.38
N THR A 370 -10.30 -11.69 -22.46
CA THR A 370 -9.56 -12.00 -23.69
C THR A 370 -9.11 -10.71 -24.40
N ILE A 371 -9.97 -9.68 -24.46
CA ILE A 371 -9.58 -8.35 -24.97
C ILE A 371 -8.42 -7.77 -24.15
N VAL A 372 -8.48 -7.86 -22.81
CA VAL A 372 -7.39 -7.42 -21.93
C VAL A 372 -6.08 -8.17 -22.22
N SER A 373 -6.16 -9.50 -22.39
CA SER A 373 -4.99 -10.31 -22.75
C SER A 373 -4.39 -9.91 -24.09
N LEU A 374 -5.22 -9.54 -25.08
CA LEU A 374 -4.75 -9.04 -26.38
C LEU A 374 -4.14 -7.64 -26.26
N ALA A 375 -4.76 -6.75 -25.48
CA ALA A 375 -4.29 -5.38 -25.24
C ALA A 375 -2.91 -5.33 -24.58
N SER A 376 -2.59 -6.30 -23.71
CA SER A 376 -1.25 -6.41 -23.10
C SER A 376 -0.13 -6.72 -24.11
N ARG A 377 -0.48 -7.18 -25.32
CA ARG A 377 0.47 -7.54 -26.39
C ARG A 377 0.41 -6.58 -27.58
N MET A 378 -0.73 -5.95 -27.81
CA MET A 378 -1.02 -5.15 -29.00
C MET A 378 -1.74 -3.87 -28.61
N LYS A 379 -1.13 -2.71 -28.88
CA LYS A 379 -1.79 -1.41 -28.69
C LYS A 379 -3.00 -1.24 -29.64
N CYS A 380 -2.85 -1.70 -30.88
CA CYS A 380 -3.89 -1.61 -31.91
C CYS A 380 -4.34 -3.03 -32.28
N ILE A 381 -5.54 -3.42 -31.84
CA ILE A 381 -6.08 -4.76 -32.04
C ILE A 381 -7.02 -4.77 -33.25
N PRO A 382 -6.73 -5.53 -34.32
CA PRO A 382 -7.63 -5.63 -35.47
C PRO A 382 -8.94 -6.33 -35.12
N TYR A 383 -10.06 -5.87 -35.70
CA TYR A 383 -11.37 -6.48 -35.51
C TYR A 383 -11.40 -7.93 -35.99
N SER A 384 -10.62 -8.29 -37.02
CA SER A 384 -10.50 -9.68 -37.47
C SER A 384 -9.96 -10.62 -36.38
N VAL A 385 -9.04 -10.13 -35.54
CA VAL A 385 -8.50 -10.89 -34.41
C VAL A 385 -9.56 -11.01 -33.32
N LEU A 386 -10.24 -9.91 -32.99
CA LEU A 386 -11.32 -9.90 -32.00
C LEU A 386 -12.50 -10.80 -32.39
N LEU A 387 -12.96 -10.74 -33.64
CA LEU A 387 -14.05 -11.60 -34.14
C LEU A 387 -13.67 -13.07 -34.03
N LYS A 388 -12.42 -13.42 -34.32
CA LYS A 388 -11.92 -14.78 -34.23
C LYS A 388 -11.82 -15.26 -32.78
N ASP A 389 -11.09 -14.52 -31.94
CA ASP A 389 -10.76 -14.98 -30.58
C ASP A 389 -11.96 -14.86 -29.61
N LEU A 390 -12.93 -14.01 -29.91
CA LEU A 390 -14.18 -13.91 -29.13
C LEU A 390 -15.31 -14.79 -29.71
N GLU A 391 -15.03 -15.52 -30.80
CA GLU A 391 -15.99 -16.27 -31.62
C GLU A 391 -17.26 -15.47 -31.95
N MET A 392 -17.08 -14.25 -32.46
CA MET A 392 -18.17 -13.36 -32.82
C MET A 392 -18.27 -13.26 -34.34
N ARG A 393 -19.50 -13.38 -34.85
CA ARG A 393 -19.78 -13.31 -36.29
C ARG A 393 -20.35 -11.96 -36.71
N ASN A 394 -20.80 -11.18 -35.74
CA ASN A 394 -21.47 -9.92 -35.95
C ASN A 394 -20.58 -8.77 -35.46
N LEU A 395 -20.29 -7.84 -36.37
CA LEU A 395 -19.50 -6.65 -36.06
C LEU A 395 -20.20 -5.78 -35.00
N ARG A 396 -21.53 -5.66 -35.06
CA ARG A 396 -22.28 -4.83 -34.13
C ARG A 396 -22.17 -5.35 -32.69
N GLU A 397 -22.31 -6.65 -32.52
CA GLU A 397 -22.17 -7.29 -31.20
C GLU A 397 -20.74 -7.13 -30.66
N LEU A 398 -19.72 -7.17 -31.54
CA LEU A 398 -18.34 -6.93 -31.14
C LEU A 398 -18.17 -5.50 -30.62
N GLU A 399 -18.70 -4.51 -31.34
CA GLU A 399 -18.65 -3.12 -30.91
C GLU A 399 -19.40 -2.91 -29.60
N ASP A 400 -20.58 -3.49 -29.43
CA ASP A 400 -21.36 -3.40 -28.19
C ASP A 400 -20.59 -4.01 -27.00
N LEU A 401 -19.90 -5.13 -27.20
CA LEU A 401 -19.05 -5.75 -26.17
C LEU A 401 -17.81 -4.89 -25.84
N ILE A 402 -17.19 -4.26 -26.84
CA ILE A 402 -16.07 -3.33 -26.61
C ILE A 402 -16.57 -2.10 -25.83
N ILE A 403 -17.72 -1.56 -26.21
CA ILE A 403 -18.36 -0.44 -25.53
C ILE A 403 -18.66 -0.81 -24.07
N GLU A 404 -19.21 -2.00 -23.82
CA GLU A 404 -19.41 -2.53 -22.47
C GLU A 404 -18.09 -2.56 -21.68
N ALA A 405 -17.00 -3.02 -22.29
CA ALA A 405 -15.69 -3.04 -21.65
C ALA A 405 -15.11 -1.64 -21.34
N VAL A 406 -15.45 -0.63 -22.14
CA VAL A 406 -15.06 0.77 -21.90
C VAL A 406 -15.89 1.37 -20.77
N TYR A 407 -17.21 1.17 -20.77
CA TYR A 407 -18.10 1.67 -19.71
C TYR A 407 -17.84 1.02 -18.35
N THR A 408 -17.30 -0.19 -18.32
CA THR A 408 -16.93 -0.91 -17.09
C THR A 408 -15.47 -0.66 -16.65
N ASP A 409 -14.80 0.31 -17.28
CA ASP A 409 -13.40 0.71 -17.00
C ASP A 409 -12.39 -0.45 -17.10
N ILE A 410 -12.71 -1.48 -17.87
CA ILE A 410 -11.81 -2.61 -18.14
C ILE A 410 -10.72 -2.18 -19.11
N ILE A 411 -11.09 -1.37 -20.10
CA ILE A 411 -10.20 -0.78 -21.09
C ILE A 411 -10.55 0.69 -21.32
N GLN A 412 -9.55 1.51 -21.67
CA GLN A 412 -9.76 2.84 -22.22
C GLN A 412 -9.08 2.90 -23.58
N GLY A 413 -9.76 3.51 -24.55
CA GLY A 413 -9.27 3.51 -25.93
C GLY A 413 -10.29 4.07 -26.90
N LYS A 414 -9.99 3.92 -28.19
CA LYS A 414 -10.80 4.42 -29.30
C LYS A 414 -11.12 3.30 -30.28
N LEU A 415 -12.38 3.25 -30.70
CA LEU A 415 -12.81 2.44 -31.82
C LEU A 415 -12.52 3.21 -33.10
N ASP A 416 -11.57 2.72 -33.90
CA ASP A 416 -11.36 3.19 -35.27
C ASP A 416 -12.15 2.29 -36.22
N GLN A 417 -13.44 2.60 -36.35
CA GLN A 417 -14.37 1.87 -37.19
C GLN A 417 -13.98 1.90 -38.67
N ARG A 418 -13.31 2.97 -39.11
CA ARG A 418 -12.86 3.13 -40.50
C ARG A 418 -11.74 2.17 -40.84
N ASN A 419 -10.80 1.98 -39.91
CA ASN A 419 -9.66 1.07 -40.10
C ASN A 419 -9.90 -0.33 -39.49
N HIS A 420 -11.07 -0.57 -38.90
CA HIS A 420 -11.45 -1.82 -38.22
C HIS A 420 -10.45 -2.23 -37.14
N VAL A 421 -10.07 -1.26 -36.29
CA VAL A 421 -9.08 -1.44 -35.23
C VAL A 421 -9.62 -0.87 -33.92
N LEU A 422 -9.33 -1.56 -32.82
CA LEU A 422 -9.45 -1.03 -31.47
C LEU A 422 -8.08 -0.53 -31.01
N GLU A 423 -7.92 0.78 -30.83
CA GLU A 423 -6.73 1.34 -30.18
C GLU A 423 -6.97 1.38 -28.67
N VAL A 424 -6.10 0.71 -27.91
CA VAL A 424 -6.18 0.64 -26.45
C VAL A 424 -5.08 1.52 -25.86
N ASP A 425 -5.48 2.51 -25.07
CA ASP A 425 -4.59 3.40 -24.34
C ASP A 425 -4.29 2.87 -22.92
N PHE A 426 -5.28 2.21 -22.30
CA PHE A 426 -5.17 1.59 -20.98
C PHE A 426 -6.00 0.31 -20.91
N CYS A 427 -5.54 -0.68 -20.15
CA CYS A 427 -6.35 -1.83 -19.75
C CYS A 427 -6.02 -2.21 -18.31
N ILE A 428 -6.98 -2.84 -17.63
CA ILE A 428 -6.73 -3.43 -16.31
C ILE A 428 -5.65 -4.52 -16.39
N GLY A 429 -4.94 -4.73 -15.29
CA GLY A 429 -4.02 -5.87 -15.21
C GLY A 429 -4.79 -7.19 -15.06
N ARG A 430 -4.17 -8.30 -15.45
CA ARG A 430 -4.62 -9.66 -15.11
C ARG A 430 -3.69 -10.32 -14.10
N ASP A 431 -4.19 -11.34 -13.40
CA ASP A 431 -3.37 -12.16 -12.50
C ASP A 431 -2.16 -12.75 -13.23
N ILE A 432 -1.00 -12.73 -12.57
CA ILE A 432 0.25 -13.20 -13.15
C ILE A 432 0.39 -14.72 -12.94
N PRO A 433 0.51 -15.53 -14.00
CA PRO A 433 0.75 -16.96 -13.86
C PRO A 433 2.12 -17.21 -13.24
N LYS A 434 2.22 -18.18 -12.32
CA LYS A 434 3.49 -18.51 -11.65
C LYS A 434 4.65 -18.79 -12.62
N LYS A 435 4.35 -19.38 -13.78
CA LYS A 435 5.32 -19.69 -14.85
C LYS A 435 5.94 -18.44 -15.50
N ASP A 436 5.21 -17.32 -15.51
CA ASP A 436 5.64 -16.11 -16.21
C ASP A 436 6.50 -15.22 -15.29
N ILE A 437 6.48 -15.48 -13.97
CA ILE A 437 7.28 -14.72 -13.01
C ILE A 437 8.78 -14.83 -13.30
N SER A 438 9.28 -16.01 -13.68
CA SER A 438 10.69 -16.18 -14.03
C SER A 438 11.09 -15.34 -15.25
N SER A 439 10.19 -15.18 -16.22
CA SER A 439 10.43 -14.31 -17.38
C SER A 439 10.45 -12.83 -16.97
N ILE A 440 9.55 -12.41 -16.09
CA ILE A 440 9.49 -11.03 -15.59
C ILE A 440 10.77 -10.70 -14.81
N VAL A 441 11.19 -11.58 -13.90
CA VAL A 441 12.44 -11.43 -13.15
C VAL A 441 13.63 -11.32 -14.11
N LYS A 442 13.69 -12.16 -15.14
CA LYS A 442 14.75 -12.10 -16.16
C LYS A 442 14.76 -10.76 -16.90
N THR A 443 13.61 -10.26 -17.35
CA THR A 443 13.53 -8.96 -18.05
C THR A 443 13.92 -7.80 -17.14
N LEU A 444 13.52 -7.83 -15.86
CA LEU A 444 13.95 -6.83 -14.88
C LEU A 444 15.47 -6.88 -14.67
N GLN A 445 16.06 -8.08 -14.67
CA GLN A 445 17.50 -8.23 -14.58
C GLN A 445 18.22 -7.66 -15.81
N GLU A 446 17.76 -8.00 -17.02
CA GLU A 446 18.31 -7.43 -18.26
C GLU A 446 18.24 -5.90 -18.29
N TRP A 447 17.18 -5.32 -17.70
CA TRP A 447 17.05 -3.88 -17.56
C TRP A 447 18.05 -3.28 -16.55
N CYS A 448 18.25 -3.94 -15.39
CA CYS A 448 19.28 -3.57 -14.43
C CYS A 448 20.68 -3.59 -15.07
N ASP A 449 21.01 -4.69 -15.76
CA ASP A 449 22.29 -4.86 -16.46
C ASP A 449 22.50 -3.76 -17.53
N GLY A 450 21.43 -3.40 -18.25
CA GLY A 450 21.45 -2.29 -19.19
C GLY A 450 21.72 -0.92 -18.54
N CYS A 451 21.16 -0.68 -17.35
CA CYS A 451 21.40 0.55 -16.60
C CYS A 451 22.85 0.63 -16.11
N GLU A 452 23.42 -0.48 -15.64
CA GLU A 452 24.84 -0.56 -15.26
C GLU A 452 25.76 -0.29 -16.45
N ALA A 453 25.46 -0.89 -17.62
CA ALA A 453 26.26 -0.66 -18.82
C ALA A 453 26.25 0.82 -19.24
N VAL A 454 25.10 1.51 -19.12
CA VAL A 454 25.01 2.95 -19.37
C VAL A 454 25.80 3.75 -18.34
N LEU A 455 25.70 3.40 -17.05
CA LEU A 455 26.45 4.06 -15.98
C LEU A 455 27.96 3.93 -16.20
N MET A 456 28.45 2.73 -16.47
CA MET A 456 29.86 2.48 -16.81
C MET A 456 30.30 3.28 -18.05
N GLY A 457 29.44 3.38 -19.06
CA GLY A 457 29.69 4.20 -20.24
C GLY A 457 29.86 5.67 -19.89
N ILE A 458 29.01 6.21 -19.01
CA ILE A 458 29.10 7.59 -18.52
C ILE A 458 30.40 7.79 -17.72
N GLU A 459 30.74 6.88 -16.81
CA GLU A 459 31.98 6.95 -16.03
C GLU A 459 33.23 6.96 -16.92
N GLN A 460 33.27 6.13 -17.97
CA GLN A 460 34.35 6.15 -18.95
C GLN A 460 34.45 7.49 -19.69
N GLN A 461 33.32 8.10 -20.07
CA GLN A 461 33.34 9.42 -20.69
C GLN A 461 33.85 10.50 -19.72
N VAL A 462 33.48 10.42 -18.44
CA VAL A 462 33.99 11.32 -17.39
C VAL A 462 35.50 11.17 -17.23
N LEU A 463 36.02 9.94 -17.16
CA LEU A 463 37.46 9.67 -17.08
C LEU A 463 38.20 10.23 -18.30
N ARG A 464 37.66 10.00 -19.51
CA ARG A 464 38.23 10.51 -20.75
C ARG A 464 38.25 12.05 -20.76
N ALA A 465 37.17 12.69 -20.35
CA ALA A 465 37.08 14.14 -20.23
C ALA A 465 38.11 14.70 -19.23
N ASN A 466 38.30 14.04 -18.09
CA ASN A 466 39.30 14.41 -17.10
C ASN A 466 40.73 14.26 -17.61
N GLN A 467 41.04 13.17 -18.34
CA GLN A 467 42.34 13.01 -18.99
C GLN A 467 42.61 14.09 -20.04
N TYR A 468 41.62 14.44 -20.86
CA TYR A 468 41.75 15.55 -21.80
C TYR A 468 42.02 16.87 -21.09
N LYS A 469 41.33 17.13 -19.97
CA LYS A 469 41.55 18.32 -19.15
C LYS A 469 42.98 18.35 -18.58
N GLU A 470 43.47 17.25 -18.02
CA GLU A 470 44.84 17.17 -17.48
C GLU A 470 45.90 17.38 -18.57
N ASN A 471 45.73 16.73 -19.73
CA ASN A 471 46.65 16.91 -20.85
C ASN A 471 46.63 18.36 -21.34
N HIS A 472 45.45 18.99 -21.42
CA HIS A 472 45.34 20.39 -21.79
C HIS A 472 46.07 21.30 -20.79
N ILE A 473 45.92 21.06 -19.48
CA ILE A 473 46.65 21.79 -18.44
C ILE A 473 48.17 21.61 -18.59
N ARG A 474 48.65 20.38 -18.81
CA ARG A 474 50.09 20.11 -19.03
C ARG A 474 50.61 20.83 -20.27
N THR A 475 49.90 20.75 -21.39
CA THR A 475 50.28 21.45 -22.62
C THR A 475 50.30 22.96 -22.41
N GLN A 476 49.31 23.51 -21.70
CA GLN A 476 49.29 24.94 -21.36
C GLN A 476 50.50 25.34 -20.52
N GLN A 477 50.86 24.56 -19.49
CA GLN A 477 52.06 24.81 -18.67
C GLN A 477 53.36 24.71 -19.48
N GLN A 478 53.46 23.76 -20.42
CA GLN A 478 54.60 23.65 -21.33
C GLN A 478 54.72 24.88 -22.22
N ILE A 479 53.61 25.32 -22.83
CA ILE A 479 53.58 26.52 -23.66
C ILE A 479 53.96 27.76 -22.83
N GLU A 480 53.43 27.92 -21.61
CA GLU A 480 53.79 29.03 -20.73
C GLU A 480 55.29 29.01 -20.35
N THR A 481 55.86 27.83 -20.13
CA THR A 481 57.28 27.64 -19.85
C THR A 481 58.13 28.00 -21.08
N GLU A 482 57.76 27.54 -22.27
CA GLU A 482 58.44 27.88 -23.52
C GLU A 482 58.36 29.37 -23.82
N VAL A 483 57.20 29.99 -23.68
CA VAL A 483 57.01 31.44 -23.82
C VAL A 483 57.92 32.20 -22.84
N THR A 484 58.04 31.71 -21.61
CA THR A 484 58.92 32.31 -20.60
C THR A 484 60.40 32.15 -20.98
N ASN A 485 60.80 30.99 -21.49
CA ASN A 485 62.15 30.74 -21.96
C ASN A 485 62.50 31.59 -23.19
N ILE A 486 61.61 31.68 -24.17
CA ILE A 486 61.77 32.55 -25.35
C ILE A 486 61.87 34.01 -24.92
N LYS A 487 61.03 34.48 -23.98
CA LYS A 487 61.14 35.84 -23.43
C LYS A 487 62.49 36.09 -22.75
N LYS A 488 63.04 35.11 -22.03
CA LYS A 488 64.40 35.19 -21.44
C LYS A 488 65.48 35.25 -22.52
N THR A 489 65.40 34.40 -23.53
CA THR A 489 66.33 34.39 -24.67
C THR A 489 66.29 35.72 -25.42
N LEU A 490 65.10 36.21 -25.79
CA LEU A 490 64.94 37.51 -26.44
C LEU A 490 65.47 38.67 -25.60
N LYS A 491 65.32 38.64 -24.27
CA LYS A 491 65.98 39.62 -23.38
C LYS A 491 67.50 39.50 -23.43
N ALA A 492 68.06 38.29 -23.45
CA ALA A 492 69.50 38.08 -23.57
C ALA A 492 70.05 38.52 -24.93
N THR A 493 69.29 38.30 -26.02
CA THR A 493 69.66 38.73 -27.38
C THR A 493 69.47 40.23 -27.58
N ALA A 494 68.48 40.85 -26.93
CA ALA A 494 68.32 42.31 -26.90
C ALA A 494 69.48 42.99 -26.15
N SER A 495 70.03 42.34 -25.11
CA SER A 495 71.25 42.81 -24.44
C SER A 495 72.52 42.67 -25.29
N SER A 496 72.53 41.78 -26.31
CA SER A 496 73.66 41.60 -27.24
C SER A 496 73.53 42.36 -28.55
N SER A 497 72.36 42.90 -28.89
CA SER A 497 72.08 43.65 -30.12
C SER A 497 72.05 45.18 -29.92
N ALA A 498 72.31 45.66 -28.70
CA ALA A 498 72.52 47.08 -28.42
C ALA A 498 73.92 47.61 -28.82
N GLN A 499 74.72 46.84 -29.57
CA GLN A 499 76.07 47.24 -29.98
C GLN A 499 76.31 47.29 -31.49
N ASP A 500 75.34 46.98 -32.36
CA ASP A 500 75.66 46.93 -33.79
C ASP A 500 74.44 47.23 -34.67
N THR A 501 74.17 48.52 -34.90
CA THR A 501 73.61 49.12 -36.14
C THR A 501 73.28 50.60 -35.91
N ASP A 502 74.32 51.44 -35.87
CA ASP A 502 74.21 52.86 -36.19
C ASP A 502 74.99 53.09 -37.49
N GLN A 503 74.36 52.85 -38.63
CA GLN A 503 74.77 53.42 -39.91
C GLN A 503 73.72 53.21 -41.01
N HIS A 504 73.44 54.33 -41.68
CA HIS A 504 72.67 54.50 -42.91
C HIS A 504 71.13 54.66 -42.83
N LEU A 505 70.80 55.92 -42.55
CA LEU A 505 69.68 56.68 -43.11
C LEU A 505 69.60 56.61 -44.64
N ALA A 506 68.35 56.61 -45.12
CA ALA A 506 67.80 57.49 -46.17
C ALA A 506 67.17 56.78 -47.40
N GLU A 507 65.97 57.26 -47.72
CA GLU A 507 65.32 57.30 -49.04
C GLU A 507 64.63 56.04 -49.60
N ARG A 508 63.29 56.02 -49.59
CA ARG A 508 62.44 56.43 -50.75
C ARG A 508 60.95 56.15 -50.53
N GLU A 509 60.14 57.12 -50.99
CA GLU A 509 58.69 57.15 -50.98
C GLU A 509 58.03 56.33 -52.11
N GLY A 510 56.91 55.65 -51.77
CA GLY A 510 55.67 55.46 -52.56
C GLY A 510 55.65 54.55 -53.81
N PRO A 511 54.47 54.27 -54.43
CA PRO A 511 53.11 54.14 -53.86
C PRO A 511 52.36 52.89 -54.50
N PRO A 512 51.03 52.83 -54.78
CA PRO A 512 50.15 51.71 -54.39
C PRO A 512 49.53 50.94 -55.60
N LEU A 513 48.54 50.06 -55.33
CA LEU A 513 47.52 49.42 -56.22
C LEU A 513 47.63 47.88 -56.23
N ALA A 514 46.61 47.16 -55.73
CA ALA A 514 45.44 46.62 -56.45
C ALA A 514 45.85 45.41 -57.34
N GLU A 515 45.19 44.25 -57.36
CA GLU A 515 43.79 43.91 -57.19
C GLU A 515 43.65 42.37 -57.22
N GLN A 516 42.48 41.85 -56.81
CA GLN A 516 41.83 40.61 -57.30
C GLN A 516 42.51 39.25 -57.00
N ARG A 517 41.89 38.26 -56.33
CA ARG A 517 40.50 37.76 -56.38
C ARG A 517 40.15 36.96 -55.11
N GLN A 518 38.97 37.25 -54.55
CA GLN A 518 38.09 36.32 -53.80
C GLN A 518 37.45 35.30 -54.78
N PRO A 519 36.68 34.24 -54.39
CA PRO A 519 35.95 34.02 -53.13
C PRO A 519 36.15 32.59 -52.54
N THR A 520 35.76 32.22 -51.31
CA THR A 520 34.38 32.11 -50.81
C THR A 520 34.28 32.07 -49.27
N LYS A 521 33.22 32.74 -48.79
CA LYS A 521 32.67 32.86 -47.43
C LYS A 521 32.49 31.49 -46.75
N LYS A 522 32.88 31.32 -45.47
CA LYS A 522 32.23 31.76 -44.21
C LYS A 522 30.86 31.13 -43.92
N MET A 523 30.87 30.34 -42.83
CA MET A 523 29.94 30.31 -41.69
C MET A 523 28.42 30.35 -41.93
N SER A 524 27.72 29.37 -41.34
CA SER A 524 26.54 29.67 -40.51
C SER A 524 26.14 28.52 -39.57
N LYS A 525 26.18 28.82 -38.27
CA LYS A 525 25.20 28.57 -37.20
C LYS A 525 24.41 27.24 -37.14
N VAL A 526 24.69 26.54 -36.04
CA VAL A 526 23.77 25.87 -35.07
C VAL A 526 22.26 25.95 -35.33
N LYS A 527 21.62 24.77 -35.33
CA LYS A 527 20.32 24.38 -34.73
C LYS A 527 20.37 22.84 -34.61
N GLY A 528 20.12 22.20 -33.48
CA GLY A 528 18.84 22.13 -32.76
C GLY A 528 18.38 20.66 -32.83
N LEU A 529 18.48 19.95 -31.71
CA LEU A 529 18.08 18.54 -31.56
C LEU A 529 16.59 18.37 -31.81
N VAL A 530 16.23 17.46 -32.71
CA VAL A 530 14.87 16.96 -32.89
C VAL A 530 14.89 15.45 -32.64
N SER A 531 13.96 15.04 -31.78
CA SER A 531 13.54 13.67 -31.50
C SER A 531 13.23 12.88 -32.78
N SER A 532 13.78 11.68 -32.90
CA SER A 532 13.28 10.67 -33.83
C SER A 532 12.98 9.38 -33.08
N ARG A 533 11.69 9.06 -33.02
CA ARG A 533 11.15 7.71 -32.81
C ARG A 533 11.83 6.72 -33.76
N HIS A 534 12.17 5.53 -33.28
CA HIS A 534 11.87 4.24 -33.92
C HIS A 534 11.63 3.23 -32.81
#